data_AF-A0A800BSB5-F1
#
_entry.id   AF-A0A800BSB5-F1
#
_cell.length_a   1.000
_cell.length_b   1.000
_cell.length_c   1.000
_cell.angle_alpha   90.00
_cell.angle_beta   90.00
_cell.angle_gamma   90.00
#
_symmetry.space_group_name_H-M   'P 1'
#
loop_
_entity.id
_entity.type
_entity.pdbx_description
1 polymer ?
#
loop_
_entity_poly.entity_id
_entity_poly.type
_entity_poly.pdbx_seq_one_letter_code
_entity_poly.pdbx_strand_id
1 'polypeptide(L)'
;MEKGWFPAVVTGKFSDPAQGERAVSALKDLGLSPREYDVFHHRAEEVRQERPGWLARLRAALGREKPEEKGEAKPVAMTVLVRVDDSRCGQIEDLLRRLGAQEVRVYPSVSMEEIATR
;
A
#
# COMPACT_ATOMS: atom_id res chain seq x y z
N MET A 1 -8.06 29.30 11.10
CA MET A 1 -7.62 28.56 9.91
C MET A 1 -6.11 28.62 9.94
N GLU A 2 -5.45 27.58 10.44
CA GLU A 2 -3.99 27.52 10.44
C GLU A 2 -3.51 27.51 9.00
N LYS A 3 -2.46 28.29 8.71
CA LYS A 3 -1.86 28.43 7.38
C LYS A 3 -1.63 27.03 6.80
N GLY A 4 -2.00 26.81 5.55
CA GLY A 4 -2.08 25.46 4.98
C GLY A 4 -0.72 24.75 5.00
N TRP A 5 -0.63 23.70 5.79
CA TRP A 5 0.49 22.74 5.80
C TRP A 5 -0.06 21.37 5.44
N PHE A 6 0.65 20.65 4.58
CA PHE A 6 0.45 19.21 4.43
C PHE A 6 1.25 18.49 5.50
N PRO A 7 0.65 17.54 6.23
CA PRO A 7 1.34 16.79 7.26
C PRO A 7 2.44 15.92 6.64
N ALA A 8 3.42 15.55 7.45
CA ALA A 8 4.42 14.58 7.02
C ALA A 8 3.76 13.22 6.79
N VAL A 9 4.29 12.47 5.83
CA VAL A 9 3.77 11.17 5.43
C VAL A 9 4.88 10.14 5.40
N VAL A 10 4.69 9.03 6.11
CA VAL A 10 5.56 7.85 6.02
C VAL A 10 4.81 6.75 5.29
N THR A 11 5.39 6.20 4.23
CA THR A 11 4.82 5.06 3.51
C THR A 11 5.65 3.80 3.75
N GLY A 12 4.99 2.67 3.90
CA GLY A 12 5.62 1.34 4.01
C GLY A 12 4.97 0.35 3.07
N LYS A 13 5.76 -0.27 2.18
CA LYS A 13 5.32 -1.32 1.28
C LYS A 13 5.70 -2.69 1.79
N PHE A 14 4.71 -3.56 1.95
CA PHE A 14 4.84 -4.93 2.43
C PHE A 14 4.46 -5.89 1.30
N SER A 15 5.32 -6.87 1.00
CA SER A 15 5.03 -7.91 0.01
C SER A 15 4.41 -9.16 0.64
N ASP A 16 4.24 -9.15 1.96
CA ASP A 16 3.39 -10.08 2.69
C ASP A 16 2.27 -9.25 3.36
N PRO A 17 1.00 -9.41 2.96
CA PRO A 17 -0.12 -8.72 3.59
C PRO A 17 -0.17 -8.92 5.11
N ALA A 18 0.25 -10.08 5.63
CA ALA A 18 0.25 -10.33 7.07
C ALA A 18 1.24 -9.43 7.82
N GLN A 19 2.36 -9.04 7.18
CA GLN A 19 3.27 -8.03 7.74
C GLN A 19 2.62 -6.64 7.78
N GLY A 20 1.89 -6.27 6.73
CA GLY A 20 1.18 -5.01 6.68
C GLY A 20 0.04 -4.92 7.71
N GLU A 21 -0.70 -6.01 7.94
CA GLU A 21 -1.73 -6.06 9.00
C GLU A 21 -1.13 -5.92 10.40
N ARG A 22 0.05 -6.50 10.63
CA ARG A 22 0.81 -6.28 11.88
C ARG A 22 1.26 -4.82 12.00
N ALA A 23 1.66 -4.18 10.90
CA ALA A 23 1.97 -2.75 10.90
C ALA A 23 0.75 -1.90 11.28
N VAL A 24 -0.41 -2.16 10.68
CA VAL A 24 -1.66 -1.45 11.05
C VAL A 24 -2.01 -1.66 12.52
N SER A 25 -1.83 -2.87 13.05
CA SER A 25 -2.06 -3.15 14.47
C SER A 25 -1.08 -2.38 15.37
N ALA A 26 0.21 -2.38 15.03
CA ALA A 26 1.22 -1.63 15.78
C ALA A 26 0.99 -0.10 15.74
N LEU A 27 0.48 0.43 14.63
CA LEU A 27 0.11 1.85 14.55
C LEU A 27 -1.05 2.20 15.51
N LYS A 28 -2.03 1.31 15.65
CA LYS A 28 -3.11 1.47 16.65
C LYS A 28 -2.55 1.42 18.07
N ASP A 29 -1.61 0.51 18.34
CA ASP A 29 -0.95 0.40 19.65
C ASP A 29 -0.11 1.65 19.99
N LEU A 30 0.42 2.34 18.97
CA LEU A 30 1.06 3.66 19.09
C LEU A 30 0.06 4.82 19.23
N GLY A 31 -1.23 4.53 19.32
CA GLY A 31 -2.30 5.52 19.51
C GLY A 31 -2.68 6.30 18.26
N LEU A 32 -2.27 5.87 17.06
CA LEU A 32 -2.72 6.52 15.82
C LEU A 32 -4.19 6.16 15.55
N SER A 33 -4.99 7.17 15.27
CA SER A 33 -6.36 6.99 14.83
C SER A 33 -6.43 6.47 13.39
N PRO A 34 -7.53 5.82 12.99
CA PRO A 34 -7.75 5.41 11.59
C PRO A 34 -7.76 6.56 10.57
N ARG A 35 -7.79 7.82 11.01
CA ARG A 35 -7.68 8.98 10.11
C ARG A 35 -6.22 9.34 9.82
N GLU A 36 -5.30 8.88 10.64
CA GLU A 36 -3.86 9.13 10.51
C GLU A 36 -3.16 8.08 9.65
N TYR A 37 -3.86 7.07 9.13
CA TYR A 37 -3.27 6.16 8.16
C TYR A 37 -4.28 5.64 7.14
N ASP A 38 -3.79 5.33 5.94
CA ASP A 38 -4.54 4.64 4.89
C ASP A 38 -3.84 3.32 4.54
N VAL A 39 -4.65 2.36 4.09
CA VAL A 39 -4.19 1.03 3.69
C VAL A 39 -4.62 0.78 2.25
N PHE A 40 -3.63 0.47 1.40
CA PHE A 40 -3.83 0.10 0.01
C PHE A 40 -3.43 -1.35 -0.20
N HIS A 41 -4.30 -2.14 -0.83
CA HIS A 41 -4.01 -3.53 -1.18
C HIS A 41 -3.73 -3.63 -2.67
N HIS A 42 -2.61 -4.25 -3.04
CA HIS A 42 -2.22 -4.51 -4.42
C HIS A 42 -2.50 -5.97 -4.75
N ARG A 43 -3.32 -6.20 -5.78
CA ARG A 43 -3.53 -7.53 -6.35
C ARG A 43 -2.39 -7.84 -7.32
N ALA A 44 -1.97 -9.10 -7.38
CA ALA A 44 -1.09 -9.58 -8.44
C ALA A 44 -1.88 -9.78 -9.75
N GLU A 45 -2.47 -8.73 -10.29
CA GLU A 45 -2.68 -8.67 -11.74
C GLU A 45 -1.40 -8.09 -12.34
N GLU A 46 -0.86 -8.79 -13.34
CA GLU A 46 0.39 -8.49 -14.09
C GLU A 46 1.70 -9.14 -13.63
N VAL A 47 1.67 -10.36 -13.08
CA VAL A 47 2.77 -11.32 -13.32
C VAL A 47 2.22 -12.71 -13.62
N ARG A 48 1.31 -12.80 -14.60
CA ARG A 48 1.18 -14.02 -15.40
C ARG A 48 1.27 -13.56 -16.84
N GLN A 49 2.40 -13.90 -17.45
CA GLN A 49 2.67 -14.07 -18.87
C GLN A 49 1.55 -13.64 -19.81
N GLU A 50 1.92 -12.86 -20.82
CA GLU A 50 1.28 -12.69 -22.14
C GLU A 50 0.51 -13.93 -22.66
N ARG A 51 -0.57 -14.31 -22.01
CA ARG A 51 -1.58 -15.22 -22.51
C ARG A 51 -2.80 -14.36 -22.70
N PRO A 52 -2.92 -13.77 -23.89
CA PRO A 52 -3.91 -12.75 -24.09
C PRO A 52 -5.28 -13.40 -23.87
N GLY A 53 -6.11 -12.80 -23.02
CA GLY A 53 -7.36 -13.41 -22.55
C GLY A 53 -8.33 -13.82 -23.68
N TRP A 54 -8.11 -13.33 -24.90
CA TRP A 54 -8.81 -13.78 -26.10
C TRP A 54 -8.52 -15.25 -26.44
N LEU A 55 -7.31 -15.77 -26.22
CA LEU A 55 -6.93 -17.16 -26.50
C LEU A 55 -7.65 -18.13 -25.56
N ALA A 56 -7.79 -17.78 -24.29
CA ALA A 56 -8.60 -18.53 -23.31
C ALA A 56 -10.09 -18.50 -23.67
N ARG A 57 -10.61 -17.33 -24.09
CA ARG A 57 -11.99 -17.21 -24.59
C ARG A 57 -12.22 -18.04 -25.85
N LEU A 58 -11.24 -18.11 -26.76
CA LEU A 58 -11.32 -18.92 -27.97
C LEU A 58 -11.33 -20.42 -27.64
N ARG A 59 -10.52 -20.88 -26.67
CA ARG A 59 -10.50 -22.28 -26.22
C ARG A 59 -11.78 -22.69 -25.49
N ALA A 60 -12.34 -21.79 -24.69
CA ALA A 60 -13.65 -21.98 -24.05
C ALA A 60 -14.78 -22.05 -25.09
N ALA A 61 -14.77 -21.17 -26.09
CA ALA A 61 -15.72 -21.20 -27.20
C ALA A 61 -15.59 -22.47 -28.06
N LEU A 62 -14.38 -23.03 -28.18
CA LEU A 62 -14.11 -24.30 -28.87
C LEU A 62 -14.34 -25.54 -27.99
N GLY A 63 -14.88 -25.39 -26.78
CA GLY A 63 -15.30 -26.50 -25.90
C GLY A 63 -14.15 -27.34 -25.34
N ARG A 64 -12.91 -26.80 -25.30
CA ARG A 64 -11.70 -27.58 -24.97
C ARG A 64 -11.18 -27.43 -23.54
N GLU A 65 -11.70 -26.51 -22.73
CA GLU A 65 -11.29 -26.37 -21.32
C GLU A 65 -12.51 -26.20 -20.40
N LYS A 66 -12.57 -27.02 -19.34
CA LYS A 66 -13.43 -26.75 -18.19
C LYS A 66 -13.02 -25.39 -17.60
N PRO A 67 -13.96 -24.56 -17.13
CA PRO A 67 -13.61 -23.30 -16.52
C PRO A 67 -12.77 -23.60 -15.28
N GLU A 68 -11.46 -23.32 -15.34
CA GLU A 68 -10.64 -23.23 -14.15
C GLU A 68 -11.30 -22.18 -13.25
N GLU A 69 -11.69 -22.60 -12.05
CA GLU A 69 -12.20 -21.71 -11.02
C GLU A 69 -11.23 -20.54 -10.90
N LYS A 70 -11.75 -19.32 -11.13
CA LYS A 70 -11.05 -18.08 -10.80
C LYS A 70 -10.73 -18.13 -9.32
N GLY A 71 -9.52 -18.59 -8.98
CA GLY A 71 -8.99 -18.43 -7.64
C GLY A 71 -9.09 -16.96 -7.27
N GLU A 72 -9.72 -16.67 -6.14
CA GLU A 72 -9.72 -15.35 -5.51
C GLU A 72 -8.30 -14.79 -5.57
N ALA A 73 -8.13 -13.67 -6.27
CA ALA A 73 -6.85 -12.98 -6.34
C ALA A 73 -6.48 -12.50 -4.93
N LYS A 74 -5.68 -13.31 -4.21
CA LYS A 74 -5.16 -12.92 -2.91
C LYS A 74 -4.33 -11.64 -3.09
N PRO A 75 -4.50 -10.62 -2.23
CA PRO A 75 -3.61 -9.47 -2.24
C PRO A 75 -2.19 -9.97 -2.02
N VAL A 76 -1.26 -9.52 -2.86
CA VAL A 76 0.15 -9.95 -2.82
C VAL A 76 1.02 -8.88 -2.19
N ALA A 77 0.58 -7.62 -2.18
CA ALA A 77 1.27 -6.58 -1.45
C ALA A 77 0.28 -5.62 -0.78
N MET A 78 0.76 -4.95 0.25
CA MET A 78 0.02 -3.96 1.03
C MET A 78 0.90 -2.72 1.17
N THR A 79 0.32 -1.54 1.04
CA THR A 79 1.00 -0.28 1.32
C THR A 79 0.24 0.44 2.42
N VAL A 80 0.95 0.80 3.48
CA VAL A 80 0.43 1.61 4.55
C VAL A 80 0.98 3.01 4.37
N LEU A 81 0.11 4.01 4.37
CA LEU A 81 0.46 5.42 4.36
C LEU A 81 0.09 5.99 5.72
N VAL A 82 1.03 6.63 6.40
CA VAL A 82 0.83 7.17 7.75
C VAL A 82 1.07 8.66 7.72
N ARG A 83 0.07 9.45 8.12
CA ARG A 83 0.14 10.90 8.32
C ARG A 83 0.53 11.17 9.76
N VAL A 84 1.64 11.87 9.97
CA VAL A 84 2.14 12.23 11.29
C VAL A 84 2.82 13.59 11.27
N ASP A 85 3.11 14.13 12.45
CA ASP A 85 4.05 15.25 12.58
C ASP A 85 5.49 14.80 12.30
N ASP A 86 6.34 15.72 11.85
CA ASP A 86 7.75 15.42 11.51
C ASP A 86 8.52 14.77 12.67
N SER A 87 8.16 15.10 13.92
CA SER A 87 8.79 14.53 15.13
C SER A 87 8.58 13.03 15.28
N ARG A 88 7.52 12.47 14.67
CA ARG A 88 7.17 11.04 14.73
C ARG A 88 7.61 10.26 13.49
N CYS A 89 8.05 10.93 12.42
CA CYS A 89 8.46 10.28 11.17
C CYS A 89 9.51 9.19 11.41
N GLY A 90 10.55 9.48 12.18
CA GLY A 90 11.61 8.50 12.47
C GLY A 90 11.09 7.27 13.24
N GLN A 91 10.18 7.48 14.20
CA GLN A 91 9.56 6.38 14.95
C GLN A 91 8.74 5.47 14.04
N ILE A 92 7.95 6.06 13.14
CA ILE A 92 7.11 5.31 12.19
C ILE A 92 7.97 4.61 11.13
N GLU A 93 8.99 5.28 10.61
CA GLU A 93 9.93 4.72 9.64
C GLU A 93 10.61 3.46 10.21
N ASP A 94 11.17 3.56 11.42
CA ASP A 94 11.82 2.45 12.10
C ASP A 94 10.85 1.30 12.40
N LEU A 95 9.62 1.62 12.82
CA LEU A 95 8.58 0.62 13.05
C LEU A 95 8.30 -0.18 11.78
N LEU A 96 8.02 0.49 10.66
CA LEU A 96 7.66 -0.16 9.40
C LEU A 96 8.81 -1.03 8.88
N ARG A 97 10.06 -0.56 8.99
CA ARG A 97 11.26 -1.36 8.65
C ARG A 97 11.36 -2.63 9.50
N ARG A 98 11.20 -2.52 10.82
CA ARG A 98 11.26 -3.69 11.73
C ARG A 98 10.16 -4.70 11.46
N LEU A 99 9.01 -4.25 10.98
CA LEU A 99 7.88 -5.12 10.64
C LEU A 99 7.97 -5.75 9.24
N GLY A 100 9.05 -5.49 8.50
CA GLY A 100 9.34 -6.15 7.23
C GLY A 100 8.89 -5.36 6.00
N ALA A 101 8.68 -4.05 6.10
CA ALA A 101 8.48 -3.22 4.92
C ALA A 101 9.71 -3.30 4.00
N GLN A 102 9.49 -3.68 2.74
CA GLN A 102 10.56 -3.77 1.73
C GLN A 102 11.01 -2.39 1.27
N GLU A 103 10.09 -1.42 1.34
CA GLU A 103 10.35 -0.04 0.98
C GLU A 103 9.65 0.86 1.99
N VAL A 104 10.40 1.81 2.54
CA VAL A 104 9.88 2.85 3.42
C VAL A 104 10.33 4.20 2.89
N ARG A 105 9.37 5.12 2.68
CA ARG A 105 9.65 6.49 2.25
C ARG A 105 9.08 7.48 3.25
N VAL A 106 9.82 8.55 3.50
CA VAL A 106 9.40 9.67 4.34
C VAL A 106 9.25 10.89 3.46
N TYR A 107 8.08 11.50 3.53
CA TYR A 107 7.74 12.78 2.92
C TYR A 107 7.58 13.77 4.07
N PRO A 108 8.50 14.73 4.25
CA PRO A 108 8.40 15.71 5.32
C PRO A 108 7.16 16.58 5.13
N SER A 109 6.74 17.28 6.19
CA SER A 109 5.67 18.28 6.05
C SER A 109 6.08 19.37 5.04
N VAL A 110 5.11 19.87 4.28
CA VAL A 110 5.35 20.90 3.27
C VAL A 110 4.31 21.99 3.40
N SER A 111 4.76 23.24 3.34
CA SER A 111 3.85 24.40 3.34
C SER A 111 3.16 24.55 1.98
N MET A 112 1.93 25.06 1.97
CA MET A 112 1.21 25.40 0.73
C MET A 112 1.98 26.42 -0.14
N GLU A 113 2.74 27.32 0.49
CA GLU A 113 3.57 28.32 -0.19
C GLU A 113 4.70 27.63 -0.98
N GLU A 114 5.34 26.63 -0.39
CA GLU A 114 6.39 25.85 -1.05
C GLU A 114 5.85 25.05 -2.24
N ILE A 115 4.64 24.48 -2.11
CA ILE A 115 3.98 23.76 -3.22
C ILE A 115 3.65 24.71 -4.38
N ALA A 116 3.19 25.93 -4.09
CA ALA A 116 2.83 26.89 -5.14
C ALA A 116 4.03 27.42 -5.95
N THR A 117 5.26 27.20 -5.46
CA THR A 117 6.50 27.71 -6.09
C THR A 117 7.31 26.65 -6.83
N ARG A 118 6.90 25.38 -6.79
CA ARG A 118 7.54 24.26 -7.51
C ARG A 118 6.77 23.91 -8.78
#